data_AF-A0A941ZWR5-F1
#
_entry.id   AF-A0A941ZWR5-F1
#
_cell.length_a   1.000
_cell.length_b   1.000
_cell.length_c   1.000
_cell.angle_alpha   90.00
_cell.angle_beta   90.00
_cell.angle_gamma   90.00
#
_symmetry.space_group_name_H-M   'P 1'
#
loop_
_entity.id
_entity.type
_entity.pdbx_description
1 polymer ?
#
loop_
_entity_poly.entity_id
_entity_poly.type
_entity_poly.pdbx_seq_one_letter_code
_entity_poly.pdbx_strand_id
1 'polypeptide(L)'
;MSLLKRARFEFMKDYGAPALMKVAGMKKKKRRGKASPLFGPPLRCNDRLKEIITRHYFLARYAEGAKPVAWVTSGAPVEILRPFDFYTIYPENHGALCGAQKVAPELCELAEERGYSQDLCSYARVDLAVCLTGKTPVGKLPKPDLLFASNNICQTVVYWYKVLAHHWKIPLILFDTPYNFGGIQEGDVAYMVRQLEEMIPELER
;
A
#
# COMPACT_ATOMS: atom_id res chain seq x y z
N MET A 1 19.51 -8.12 5.99
CA MET A 1 18.43 -8.98 5.41
C MET A 1 18.84 -10.45 5.45
N SER A 2 17.89 -11.38 5.49
CA SER A 2 18.18 -12.83 5.57
C SER A 2 18.27 -13.46 4.18
N LEU A 3 19.39 -14.12 3.86
CA LEU A 3 19.59 -14.83 2.60
C LEU A 3 18.51 -15.90 2.35
N LEU A 4 18.13 -16.64 3.39
CA LEU A 4 17.07 -17.65 3.31
C LEU A 4 15.71 -17.02 2.97
N LYS A 5 15.37 -15.89 3.61
CA LYS A 5 14.12 -15.17 3.33
C LYS A 5 14.12 -14.61 1.91
N ARG A 6 15.25 -14.07 1.44
CA ARG A 6 15.41 -13.59 0.06
C ARG A 6 15.25 -14.72 -0.96
N ALA A 7 15.92 -15.86 -0.76
CA ALA A 7 15.78 -17.03 -1.63
C ALA A 7 14.33 -17.53 -1.66
N ARG A 8 13.66 -17.57 -0.49
CA ARG A 8 12.23 -17.91 -0.40
C ARG A 8 11.37 -16.91 -1.15
N PHE A 9 11.60 -15.60 -1.00
CA PHE A 9 10.85 -14.58 -1.72
C PHE A 9 10.99 -14.73 -3.24
N GLU A 10 12.22 -14.89 -3.74
CA GLU A 10 12.51 -15.08 -5.17
C GLU A 10 11.85 -16.36 -5.71
N PHE A 11 11.96 -17.48 -4.97
CA PHE A 11 11.25 -18.71 -5.33
C PHE A 11 9.72 -18.52 -5.39
N MET A 12 9.14 -17.85 -4.40
CA MET A 12 7.70 -17.56 -4.39
C MET A 12 7.30 -16.56 -5.48
N LYS A 13 8.19 -15.64 -5.88
CA LYS A 13 7.98 -14.68 -6.98
C LYS A 13 7.94 -15.37 -8.33
N ASP A 14 8.90 -16.24 -8.60
CA ASP A 14 9.15 -16.79 -9.93
C ASP A 14 8.41 -18.11 -10.18
N TYR A 15 8.18 -18.90 -9.13
CA TYR A 15 7.50 -20.20 -9.23
C TYR A 15 6.20 -20.24 -8.45
N GLY A 16 6.21 -19.78 -7.20
CA GLY A 16 5.05 -19.90 -6.30
C GLY A 16 3.81 -19.13 -6.79
N ALA A 17 3.97 -17.83 -7.07
CA ALA A 17 2.86 -16.99 -7.52
C ALA A 17 2.35 -17.42 -8.90
N PRO A 18 3.19 -17.64 -9.93
CA PRO A 18 2.70 -18.14 -11.22
C PRO A 18 1.96 -19.48 -11.12
N ALA A 19 2.44 -20.42 -10.31
CA ALA A 19 1.75 -21.69 -10.08
C ALA A 19 0.38 -21.48 -9.42
N LEU A 20 0.30 -20.65 -8.37
CA LEU A 20 -0.95 -20.30 -7.71
C LEU A 20 -1.95 -19.67 -8.68
N MET A 21 -1.50 -18.72 -9.51
CA MET A 21 -2.37 -18.03 -10.46
C MET A 21 -2.90 -18.96 -11.56
N LYS A 22 -2.08 -19.92 -12.04
CA LYS A 22 -2.54 -20.96 -12.97
C LYS A 22 -3.63 -21.83 -12.35
N VAL A 23 -3.42 -22.31 -11.12
CA VAL A 23 -4.40 -23.15 -10.40
C VAL A 23 -5.70 -22.39 -10.10
N ALA A 24 -5.61 -21.13 -9.67
CA ALA A 24 -6.77 -20.28 -9.42
C ALA A 24 -7.56 -20.00 -10.72
N GLY A 25 -6.85 -19.78 -11.84
CA GLY A 25 -7.45 -19.62 -13.16
C GLY A 25 -8.20 -20.87 -13.65
N MET A 26 -7.67 -22.07 -13.35
CA MET A 26 -8.35 -23.34 -13.68
C MET A 26 -9.68 -23.49 -12.92
N LYS A 27 -9.76 -23.08 -11.65
CA LYS A 27 -11.00 -23.12 -10.85
C LYS A 27 -12.04 -22.09 -11.30
N LYS A 28 -11.62 -20.97 -11.89
CA LYS A 28 -12.48 -19.83 -12.27
C LYS A 28 -13.21 -19.98 -13.61
N LYS A 29 -12.97 -21.06 -14.37
CA LYS A 29 -13.74 -21.39 -15.59
C LYS A 29 -15.24 -21.62 -15.34
N LYS A 30 -15.71 -21.61 -14.09
CA LYS A 30 -17.14 -21.71 -13.74
C LYS A 30 -17.79 -20.34 -13.51
N ARG A 31 -18.77 -20.04 -14.39
CA ARG A 31 -19.83 -19.00 -14.33
C ARG A 31 -19.38 -17.54 -14.49
N ARG A 32 -19.35 -17.06 -15.75
CA ARG A 32 -19.65 -15.65 -16.04
C ARG A 32 -21.07 -15.37 -15.53
N GLY A 33 -21.20 -14.48 -14.54
CA GLY A 33 -22.51 -14.01 -14.08
C GLY A 33 -23.28 -13.34 -15.23
N LYS A 34 -24.62 -13.34 -15.15
CA LYS A 34 -25.47 -12.59 -16.09
C LYS A 34 -25.02 -11.13 -16.09
N ALA A 35 -24.97 -10.51 -17.27
CA ALA A 35 -24.66 -9.09 -17.39
C ALA A 35 -25.65 -8.28 -16.55
N SER A 36 -25.14 -7.35 -15.73
CA SER A 36 -26.01 -6.42 -15.02
C SER A 36 -26.59 -5.43 -16.02
N PRO A 37 -27.90 -5.12 -15.97
CA PRO A 37 -28.47 -4.07 -16.80
C PRO A 37 -27.94 -2.68 -16.43
N LEU A 38 -27.36 -2.53 -15.23
CA LEU A 38 -26.85 -1.25 -14.70
C LEU A 38 -25.35 -1.03 -14.91
N PHE A 39 -24.60 -2.07 -15.30
CA PHE A 39 -23.14 -1.98 -15.46
C PHE A 39 -22.72 -2.40 -16.86
N GLY A 40 -21.76 -1.67 -17.44
CA GLY A 40 -21.13 -2.06 -18.69
C GLY A 40 -20.43 -3.42 -18.60
N PRO A 41 -20.10 -4.04 -19.75
CA PRO A 41 -19.32 -5.27 -19.77
C PRO A 41 -17.98 -5.07 -19.06
N PRO A 42 -17.41 -6.11 -18.44
CA PRO A 42 -16.12 -6.00 -17.77
C PRO A 42 -15.02 -5.61 -18.76
N LEU A 43 -14.12 -4.73 -18.31
CA LEU A 43 -12.96 -4.31 -19.09
C LEU A 43 -12.09 -5.52 -19.49
N ARG A 44 -11.52 -5.49 -20.70
CA ARG A 44 -10.61 -6.55 -21.19
C ARG A 44 -9.42 -6.76 -20.27
N CYS A 45 -8.95 -5.71 -19.60
CA CYS A 45 -7.81 -5.76 -18.68
C CYS A 45 -8.16 -6.30 -17.28
N ASN A 46 -9.45 -6.51 -16.95
CA ASN A 46 -9.89 -6.82 -15.58
C ASN A 46 -9.20 -8.07 -15.00
N ASP A 47 -9.07 -9.13 -15.80
CA ASP A 47 -8.43 -10.37 -15.34
C ASP A 47 -6.94 -10.17 -15.06
N ARG A 48 -6.26 -9.40 -15.93
CA ARG A 48 -4.84 -9.08 -15.73
C ARG A 48 -4.61 -8.17 -14.53
N LEU A 49 -5.46 -7.16 -14.33
CA LEU A 49 -5.38 -6.27 -13.15
C LEU A 49 -5.60 -7.04 -11.84
N LYS A 50 -6.60 -7.92 -11.81
CA LYS A 50 -6.83 -8.82 -10.67
C LYS A 50 -5.63 -9.72 -10.42
N GLU A 51 -5.01 -10.24 -11.47
CA GLU A 51 -3.82 -11.07 -11.35
C GLU A 51 -2.65 -10.29 -10.73
N ILE A 52 -2.39 -9.07 -11.21
CA ILE A 52 -1.32 -8.19 -10.70
C ILE A 52 -1.51 -7.90 -9.21
N ILE A 53 -2.72 -7.47 -8.81
CA ILE A 53 -3.02 -7.14 -7.41
C ILE A 53 -2.97 -8.39 -6.51
N THR A 54 -3.48 -9.53 -7.00
CA THR A 54 -3.41 -10.80 -6.24
C THR A 54 -1.97 -11.22 -6.02
N ARG A 55 -1.14 -11.17 -7.08
CA ARG A 55 0.29 -11.49 -7.00
C ARG A 55 1.01 -10.55 -6.04
N HIS A 56 0.70 -9.25 -6.09
CA HIS A 56 1.26 -8.26 -5.19
C HIS A 56 0.98 -8.59 -3.71
N TYR A 57 -0.29 -8.76 -3.30
CA TYR A 57 -0.56 -9.09 -1.90
C TYR A 57 -0.10 -10.49 -1.49
N PHE A 58 -0.01 -11.43 -2.43
CA PHE A 58 0.59 -12.73 -2.15
C PHE A 58 2.09 -12.63 -1.83
N LEU A 59 2.85 -11.86 -2.62
CA LEU A 59 4.29 -11.68 -2.41
C LEU A 59 4.61 -10.82 -1.20
N ALA A 60 3.71 -9.90 -0.83
CA ALA A 60 3.84 -9.09 0.38
C ALA A 60 4.05 -9.95 1.63
N ARG A 61 3.45 -11.15 1.69
CA ARG A 61 3.60 -12.11 2.80
C ARG A 61 5.02 -12.63 3.00
N TYR A 62 5.86 -12.52 1.97
CA TYR A 62 7.24 -13.00 1.95
C TYR A 62 8.25 -11.85 1.94
N ALA A 63 7.81 -10.60 1.83
CA ALA A 63 8.70 -9.45 1.67
C ALA A 63 9.48 -9.13 2.96
N GLU A 64 8.86 -9.30 4.13
CA GLU A 64 9.43 -8.95 5.44
C GLU A 64 10.78 -9.66 5.69
N GLY A 65 11.87 -8.88 5.70
CA GLY A 65 13.25 -9.37 5.87
C GLY A 65 13.89 -10.00 4.64
N ALA A 66 13.14 -10.09 3.53
CA ALA A 66 13.61 -10.51 2.20
C ALA A 66 13.90 -9.32 1.27
N LYS A 67 13.18 -8.20 1.46
CA LYS A 67 13.34 -6.89 0.83
C LYS A 67 13.10 -5.79 1.87
N PRO A 68 13.67 -4.58 1.71
CA PRO A 68 13.23 -3.45 2.51
C PRO A 68 11.77 -3.12 2.14
N VAL A 69 10.93 -2.89 3.13
CA VAL A 69 9.48 -2.68 2.94
C VAL A 69 9.13 -1.22 3.21
N ALA A 70 8.48 -0.56 2.26
CA ALA A 70 7.97 0.79 2.44
C ALA A 70 6.45 0.78 2.38
N TRP A 71 5.79 1.43 3.34
CA TRP A 71 4.38 1.81 3.18
C TRP A 71 4.32 3.23 2.65
N VAL A 72 3.57 3.40 1.56
CA VAL A 72 3.66 4.59 0.70
C VAL A 72 2.26 5.16 0.49
N THR A 73 2.09 6.48 0.64
CA THR A 73 0.82 7.12 0.26
C THR A 73 0.65 7.09 -1.26
N SER A 74 -0.59 7.05 -1.73
CA SER A 74 -0.93 6.95 -3.16
C SER A 74 -0.33 8.06 -4.04
N GLY A 75 -0.06 9.23 -3.46
CA GLY A 75 0.55 10.36 -4.17
C GLY A 75 2.05 10.56 -3.93
N ALA A 76 2.70 9.76 -3.07
CA ALA A 76 4.14 9.91 -2.85
C ALA A 76 4.96 9.43 -4.08
N PRO A 77 6.08 10.10 -4.41
CA PRO A 77 6.89 9.81 -5.60
C PRO A 77 7.68 8.51 -5.44
N VAL A 78 6.99 7.38 -5.63
CA VAL A 78 7.49 6.02 -5.39
C VAL A 78 8.72 5.67 -6.23
N GLU A 79 8.95 6.39 -7.33
CA GLU A 79 10.09 6.25 -8.22
C GLU A 79 11.41 6.30 -7.45
N ILE A 80 11.54 7.16 -6.44
CA ILE A 80 12.76 7.30 -5.64
C ILE A 80 13.10 6.02 -4.86
N LEU A 81 12.09 5.18 -4.55
CA LEU A 81 12.28 3.94 -3.81
C LEU A 81 12.66 2.75 -4.72
N ARG A 82 12.47 2.87 -6.05
CA ARG A 82 12.70 1.77 -6.99
C ARG A 82 14.17 1.34 -7.09
N PRO A 83 15.16 2.26 -7.18
CA PRO A 83 16.58 1.88 -7.25
C PRO A 83 17.07 1.11 -6.02
N PHE A 84 16.44 1.33 -4.87
CA PHE A 84 16.76 0.69 -3.59
C PHE A 84 16.01 -0.63 -3.37
N ASP A 85 15.31 -1.14 -4.38
CA ASP A 85 14.58 -2.42 -4.37
C ASP A 85 13.52 -2.54 -3.24
N PHE A 86 12.92 -1.42 -2.83
CA PHE A 86 11.83 -1.44 -1.85
C PHE A 86 10.63 -2.22 -2.37
N TYR A 87 10.09 -3.07 -1.50
CA TYR A 87 8.77 -3.63 -1.65
C TYR A 87 7.73 -2.66 -1.11
N THR A 88 6.96 -2.04 -1.99
CA THR A 88 6.02 -0.98 -1.61
C THR A 88 4.63 -1.55 -1.31
N ILE A 89 4.00 -1.07 -0.24
CA ILE A 89 2.59 -1.33 0.08
C ILE A 89 1.87 0.02 0.12
N TYR A 90 0.66 0.06 -0.42
CA TYR A 90 -0.20 1.24 -0.38
C TYR A 90 -1.38 0.98 0.57
N PRO A 91 -1.38 1.57 1.77
CA PRO A 91 -2.49 1.43 2.70
C PRO A 91 -3.83 1.86 2.11
N GLU A 92 -3.89 2.87 1.24
CA GLU A 92 -5.17 3.26 0.61
C GLU A 92 -5.71 2.17 -0.33
N ASN A 93 -4.84 1.51 -1.11
CA ASN A 93 -5.24 0.40 -1.97
C ASN A 93 -5.74 -0.79 -1.14
N HIS A 94 -5.10 -1.03 0.00
CA HIS A 94 -5.54 -2.05 0.94
C HIS A 94 -6.89 -1.71 1.58
N GLY A 95 -7.07 -0.46 1.99
CA GLY A 95 -8.35 0.07 2.47
C GLY A 95 -9.47 -0.12 1.44
N ALA A 96 -9.21 0.17 0.17
CA ALA A 96 -10.15 -0.05 -0.93
C ALA A 96 -10.51 -1.53 -1.09
N LEU A 97 -9.52 -2.42 -0.98
CA LEU A 97 -9.74 -3.87 -1.01
C LEU A 97 -10.59 -4.35 0.17
N CYS A 98 -10.33 -3.84 1.37
CA CYS A 98 -11.12 -4.13 2.57
C CYS A 98 -12.57 -3.67 2.40
N GLY A 99 -12.79 -2.49 1.80
CA GLY A 99 -14.12 -2.00 1.44
C GLY A 99 -14.82 -2.93 0.44
N ALA A 100 -14.14 -3.31 -0.64
CA ALA A 100 -14.68 -4.22 -1.66
C ALA A 100 -15.01 -5.62 -1.11
N GLN A 101 -14.27 -6.10 -0.10
CA GLN A 101 -14.51 -7.38 0.56
C GLN A 101 -15.50 -7.29 1.75
N LYS A 102 -16.08 -6.11 2.00
CA LYS A 102 -17.05 -5.87 3.08
C LYS A 102 -16.50 -6.13 4.49
N VAL A 103 -15.19 -6.01 4.68
CA VAL A 103 -14.53 -6.15 5.99
C VAL A 103 -14.13 -4.79 6.58
N ALA A 104 -14.25 -3.70 5.81
CA ALA A 104 -13.93 -2.36 6.30
C ALA A 104 -14.76 -1.92 7.53
N PRO A 105 -16.07 -2.20 7.65
CA PRO A 105 -16.84 -1.78 8.83
C PRO A 105 -16.29 -2.34 10.15
N GLU A 106 -16.04 -3.66 10.21
CA GLU A 106 -15.45 -4.30 11.40
C GLU A 106 -14.07 -3.69 11.74
N LEU A 107 -13.24 -3.44 10.73
CA LEU A 107 -11.92 -2.83 10.94
C LEU A 107 -12.05 -1.37 11.43
N CYS A 108 -13.01 -0.59 10.92
CA CYS A 108 -13.25 0.76 11.41
C CYS A 108 -13.69 0.76 12.89
N GLU A 109 -14.62 -0.12 13.27
CA GLU A 109 -15.08 -0.28 14.65
C GLU A 109 -13.92 -0.60 15.60
N LEU A 110 -13.01 -1.50 15.18
CA LEU A 110 -11.81 -1.83 15.97
C LEU A 110 -10.86 -0.64 16.15
N ALA A 111 -10.78 0.28 15.18
CA ALA A 111 -10.00 1.51 15.37
C ALA A 111 -10.72 2.48 16.33
N GLU A 112 -12.04 2.57 16.24
CA GLU A 112 -12.87 3.44 17.10
C GLU A 112 -12.81 3.00 18.57
N GLU A 113 -12.84 1.69 18.83
CA GLU A 113 -12.60 1.11 20.16
C GLU A 113 -11.23 1.48 20.75
N ARG A 114 -10.26 1.85 19.90
CA ARG A 114 -8.92 2.29 20.30
C ARG A 114 -8.81 3.81 20.42
N GLY A 115 -9.93 4.54 20.32
CA GLY A 115 -10.01 5.99 20.52
C GLY A 115 -9.87 6.82 19.25
N TYR A 116 -9.85 6.21 18.07
CA TYR A 116 -9.84 6.97 16.80
C TYR A 116 -11.25 7.46 16.45
N SER A 117 -11.39 8.76 16.13
CA SER A 117 -12.68 9.35 15.79
C SER A 117 -13.29 8.74 14.52
N GLN A 118 -14.61 8.56 14.52
CA GLN A 118 -15.40 8.15 13.34
C GLN A 118 -15.31 9.14 12.17
N ASP A 119 -15.00 10.40 12.45
CA ASP A 119 -14.80 11.44 11.43
C ASP A 119 -13.53 11.23 10.60
N LEU A 120 -12.62 10.37 11.05
CA LEU A 120 -11.43 10.03 10.28
C LEU A 120 -11.79 9.27 9.01
N CYS A 121 -10.98 9.49 7.97
CA CYS A 121 -11.02 8.73 6.73
C CYS A 121 -11.09 7.22 7.02
N SER A 122 -12.02 6.51 6.37
CA SER A 122 -12.17 5.07 6.56
C SER A 122 -10.92 4.29 6.18
N TYR A 123 -10.11 4.76 5.20
CA TYR A 123 -8.81 4.16 4.91
C TYR A 123 -7.85 4.24 6.09
N ALA A 124 -7.79 5.40 6.76
CA ALA A 124 -6.95 5.57 7.94
C ALA A 124 -7.41 4.66 9.08
N ARG A 125 -8.72 4.62 9.37
CA ARG A 125 -9.27 3.71 10.40
C ARG A 125 -9.01 2.24 10.10
N VAL A 126 -9.29 1.79 8.87
CA VAL A 126 -9.01 0.41 8.43
C VAL A 126 -7.54 0.06 8.65
N ASP A 127 -6.63 0.90 8.19
CA ASP A 127 -5.21 0.62 8.27
C ASP A 127 -4.66 0.66 9.70
N LEU A 128 -5.12 1.62 10.53
CA LEU A 128 -4.79 1.66 11.95
C LEU A 128 -5.28 0.40 12.68
N ALA A 129 -6.48 -0.10 12.37
CA ALA A 129 -6.95 -1.36 12.92
C ALA A 129 -6.12 -2.56 12.45
N VAL A 130 -5.74 -2.60 11.17
CA VAL A 130 -4.88 -3.66 10.61
C VAL A 130 -3.51 -3.64 11.29
N CYS A 131 -2.94 -2.45 11.50
CA CYS A 131 -1.69 -2.24 12.23
C CYS A 131 -1.77 -2.77 13.67
N LEU A 132 -2.87 -2.48 14.37
CA LEU A 132 -3.05 -2.85 15.78
C LEU A 132 -3.48 -4.31 16.02
N THR A 133 -4.12 -4.94 15.05
CA THR A 133 -4.74 -6.29 15.22
C THR A 133 -4.15 -7.35 14.32
N GLY A 134 -3.49 -6.96 13.23
CA GLY A 134 -3.06 -7.87 12.15
C GLY A 134 -4.20 -8.44 11.30
N LYS A 135 -5.47 -8.11 11.59
CA LYS A 135 -6.62 -8.62 10.83
C LYS A 135 -6.63 -8.04 9.43
N THR A 136 -6.59 -8.89 8.41
CA THR A 136 -6.68 -8.43 7.02
C THR A 136 -7.19 -9.51 6.06
N PRO A 137 -7.98 -9.14 5.03
CA PRO A 137 -8.43 -10.08 4.00
C PRO A 137 -7.30 -10.67 3.16
N VAL A 138 -6.11 -10.06 3.15
CA VAL A 138 -4.96 -10.53 2.36
C VAL A 138 -4.04 -11.47 3.13
N GLY A 139 -4.46 -11.92 4.32
CA GLY A 139 -3.73 -12.87 5.15
C GLY A 139 -2.70 -12.21 6.06
N LYS A 140 -1.68 -11.56 5.48
CA LYS A 140 -0.68 -10.79 6.25
C LYS A 140 -0.09 -9.68 5.39
N LEU A 141 0.03 -8.48 5.96
CA LEU A 141 0.86 -7.42 5.42
C LEU A 141 2.24 -7.44 6.09
N PRO A 142 3.33 -7.20 5.35
CA PRO A 142 4.64 -7.07 5.93
C PRO A 142 4.72 -5.77 6.75
N LYS A 143 5.33 -5.85 7.93
CA LYS A 143 5.68 -4.65 8.70
C LYS A 143 6.62 -3.78 7.86
N PRO A 144 6.38 -2.47 7.72
CA PRO A 144 7.30 -1.58 7.01
C PRO A 144 8.59 -1.35 7.79
N ASP A 145 9.68 -1.19 7.05
CA ASP A 145 10.96 -0.66 7.52
C ASP A 145 10.99 0.89 7.37
N LEU A 146 10.22 1.42 6.42
CA LEU A 146 10.11 2.84 6.12
C LEU A 146 8.64 3.23 5.87
N LEU A 147 8.25 4.41 6.35
CA LEU A 147 7.01 5.07 5.95
C LEU A 147 7.35 6.23 5.02
N PHE A 148 6.67 6.31 3.86
CA PHE A 148 6.85 7.38 2.90
C PHE A 148 5.52 8.04 2.55
N ALA A 149 5.32 9.27 3.03
CA ALA A 149 4.09 10.01 2.84
C ALA A 149 4.30 11.23 1.94
N SER A 150 3.26 11.61 1.22
CA SER A 150 3.12 12.93 0.61
C SER A 150 1.73 13.48 0.91
N ASN A 151 1.66 14.78 1.17
CA ASN A 151 0.42 15.48 1.53
C ASN A 151 -0.33 16.08 0.31
N ASN A 152 0.08 15.75 -0.92
CA ASN A 152 -0.58 16.21 -2.15
C ASN A 152 -2.04 15.72 -2.28
N ILE A 153 -2.36 14.59 -1.67
CA ILE A 153 -3.72 14.00 -1.72
C ILE A 153 -4.64 14.57 -0.63
N CYS A 154 -4.13 14.74 0.60
CA CYS A 154 -4.84 15.33 1.73
C CYS A 154 -3.89 15.52 2.92
N GLN A 155 -4.34 16.25 3.95
CA GLN A 155 -3.55 16.43 5.17
C GLN A 155 -3.70 15.28 6.19
N THR A 156 -4.75 14.45 6.06
CA THR A 156 -4.98 13.31 6.97
C THR A 156 -3.83 12.31 6.95
N VAL A 157 -3.20 12.07 5.79
CA VAL A 157 -2.11 11.10 5.67
C VAL A 157 -0.88 11.48 6.48
N VAL A 158 -0.63 12.77 6.70
CA VAL A 158 0.49 13.23 7.54
C VAL A 158 0.32 12.74 8.97
N TYR A 159 -0.86 12.94 9.57
CA TYR A 159 -1.14 12.52 10.93
C TYR A 159 -1.26 11.00 11.06
N TRP A 160 -1.93 10.35 10.10
CA TRP A 160 -2.03 8.90 10.05
C TRP A 160 -0.65 8.24 10.00
N TYR A 161 0.25 8.69 9.12
CA TYR A 161 1.59 8.12 9.02
C TYR A 161 2.46 8.45 10.23
N LYS A 162 2.27 9.62 10.89
CA LYS A 162 2.91 9.90 12.18
C LYS A 162 2.50 8.92 13.27
N VAL A 163 1.23 8.52 13.32
CA VAL A 163 0.74 7.49 14.25
C VAL A 163 1.39 6.14 13.96
N LEU A 164 1.45 5.72 12.69
CA LEU A 164 2.13 4.48 12.31
C LEU A 164 3.63 4.51 12.68
N ALA A 165 4.31 5.61 12.40
CA ALA A 165 5.72 5.81 12.73
C ALA A 165 5.93 5.71 14.25
N HIS A 166 5.05 6.36 15.01
CA HIS A 166 5.08 6.31 16.47
C HIS A 166 4.82 4.91 17.01
N HIS A 167 3.89 4.16 16.42
CA HIS A 167 3.56 2.81 16.85
C HIS A 167 4.71 1.83 16.60
N TRP A 168 5.28 1.83 15.38
CA TRP A 168 6.33 0.88 15.01
C TRP A 168 7.76 1.32 15.30
N LYS A 169 7.95 2.59 15.69
CA LYS A 169 9.25 3.23 15.95
C LYS A 169 10.19 3.12 14.74
N ILE A 170 9.66 3.47 13.57
CA ILE A 170 10.36 3.42 12.27
C ILE A 170 10.41 4.81 11.63
N PRO A 171 11.36 5.08 10.71
CA PRO A 171 11.46 6.35 10.03
C PRO A 171 10.22 6.67 9.20
N LEU A 172 9.87 7.96 9.19
CA LEU A 172 8.86 8.56 8.31
C LEU A 172 9.53 9.64 7.48
N ILE A 173 9.55 9.44 6.17
CA ILE A 173 9.89 10.47 5.20
C ILE A 173 8.59 11.12 4.73
N LEU A 174 8.53 12.45 4.80
CA LEU A 174 7.41 13.24 4.31
C LEU A 174 7.87 14.08 3.11
N PHE A 175 7.22 13.88 1.97
CA PHE A 175 7.34 14.74 0.80
C PHE A 175 6.22 15.78 0.82
N ASP A 176 6.57 16.97 1.30
CA ASP A 176 5.65 18.09 1.41
C ASP A 176 5.46 18.77 0.06
N THR A 177 4.23 18.80 -0.41
CA THR A 177 3.82 19.44 -1.64
C THR A 177 3.01 20.69 -1.30
N PRO A 178 3.47 21.90 -1.68
CA PRO A 178 2.75 23.13 -1.41
C PRO A 178 1.34 23.12 -1.99
N TYR A 179 0.41 23.74 -1.25
CA TYR A 179 -0.94 23.95 -1.77
C TYR A 179 -0.94 25.12 -2.75
N ASN A 180 -1.33 24.86 -4.00
CA ASN A 180 -1.31 25.86 -5.06
C ASN A 180 -2.63 26.64 -5.10
N PHE A 181 -2.62 27.88 -4.60
CA PHE A 181 -3.76 28.82 -4.76
C PHE A 181 -3.79 29.50 -6.14
N GLY A 182 -2.64 29.52 -6.83
CA GLY A 182 -2.48 30.07 -8.18
C GLY A 182 -1.69 29.13 -9.07
N GLY A 183 -0.99 29.68 -10.07
CA GLY A 183 -0.06 28.90 -10.88
C GLY A 183 1.15 28.42 -10.07
N ILE A 184 1.67 27.25 -10.43
CA ILE A 184 2.91 26.69 -9.86
C ILE A 184 4.07 27.64 -10.15
N GLN A 185 4.79 28.05 -9.11
CA GLN A 185 5.98 28.90 -9.22
C GLN A 185 7.26 28.06 -9.29
N GLU A 186 8.33 28.64 -9.84
CA GLU A 186 9.65 27.99 -9.86
C GLU A 186 10.15 27.65 -8.44
N GLY A 187 9.82 28.48 -7.45
CA GLY A 187 10.14 28.23 -6.05
C GLY A 187 9.47 26.98 -5.48
N ASP A 188 8.23 26.69 -5.86
CA ASP A 188 7.49 25.49 -5.43
C ASP A 188 8.17 24.23 -5.97
N VAL A 189 8.55 24.26 -7.25
CA VAL A 189 9.28 23.17 -7.90
C VAL A 189 10.66 23.00 -7.27
N ALA A 190 11.41 24.07 -7.08
CA ALA A 190 12.74 24.03 -6.47
C ALA A 190 12.70 23.49 -5.04
N TYR A 191 11.65 23.81 -4.27
CA TYR A 191 11.41 23.27 -2.94
C TYR A 191 11.20 21.75 -2.96
N MET A 192 10.34 21.26 -3.85
CA MET A 192 10.11 19.83 -4.03
C MET A 192 11.35 19.09 -4.54
N VAL A 193 12.12 19.67 -5.48
CA VAL A 193 13.36 19.06 -5.98
C VAL A 193 14.38 18.90 -4.84
N ARG A 194 14.60 19.95 -4.04
CA ARG A 194 15.51 19.85 -2.88
C ARG A 194 15.09 18.78 -1.89
N GLN A 195 13.80 18.66 -1.60
CA GLN A 195 13.30 17.58 -0.74
C GLN A 195 13.63 16.20 -1.30
N LEU A 196 13.48 15.97 -2.61
CA LEU A 196 13.86 14.70 -3.24
C LEU A 196 15.37 14.44 -3.10
N GLU A 197 16.21 15.45 -3.32
CA GLU A 197 17.66 15.34 -3.16
C GLU A 197 18.05 15.02 -1.70
N GLU A 198 17.39 15.65 -0.73
CA GLU A 198 17.60 15.43 0.71
C GLU A 198 17.13 14.05 1.19
N MET A 199 16.19 13.42 0.50
CA MET A 199 15.72 12.07 0.81
C MET A 199 16.71 10.98 0.38
N ILE A 200 17.51 11.21 -0.67
CA ILE A 200 18.42 10.19 -1.22
C ILE A 200 19.40 9.68 -0.14
N PRO A 201 20.12 10.54 0.61
CA PRO A 201 21.03 10.08 1.66
C PRO A 201 20.35 9.29 2.77
N GLU A 202 19.07 9.55 3.07
CA GLU A 202 18.31 8.78 4.06
C GLU A 202 17.95 7.38 3.53
N LEU A 203 17.73 7.24 2.22
CA LEU A 203 17.44 5.95 1.57
C LEU A 203 18.70 5.10 1.32
N GLU A 204 19.88 5.70 1.30
CA GLU A 204 21.17 5.02 1.14
C GLU A 204 21.69 4.36 2.44
N ARG A 205 21.09 4.66 3.60
CA ARG A 205 21.47 4.10 4.91
C ARG A 205 20.92 2.69 5.12
#